data_AF-A0A7W5DDC1-F1
#
_entry.id   AF-A0A7W5DDC1-F1
#
_cell.length_a   1.000
_cell.length_b   1.000
_cell.length_c   1.000
_cell.angle_alpha   90.00
_cell.angle_beta   90.00
_cell.angle_gamma   90.00
#
_symmetry.space_group_name_H-M   'P 1'
#
loop_
_entity.id
_entity.type
_entity.pdbx_description
1 polymer ?
#
loop_
_entity_poly.entity_id
_entity_poly.type
_entity_poly.pdbx_seq_one_letter_code
_entity_poly.pdbx_strand_id
1 'polypeptide(L)'
;MQEIDCELIKRENEALIREHGGEICDWLLSPDQDTATRDAQAAARRALVLNAMLQIAFKAPISFVRKWIGSNGLDEELSRSERAILGKDDADLTEQERTNLYWYIEALWALAWAAGKVERLVVRTQ
;
A
#
# COMPACT_ATOMS: atom_id res chain seq x y z
N MET A 1 25.18 14.45 12.22
CA MET A 1 23.97 14.30 11.38
C MET A 1 23.23 15.63 11.51
N GLN A 2 23.10 16.41 10.44
CA GLN A 2 22.34 17.66 10.49
C GLN A 2 20.87 17.31 10.74
N GLU A 3 20.28 17.96 11.74
CA GLU A 3 18.86 17.83 12.03
C GLU A 3 18.10 18.54 10.91
N ILE A 4 17.24 17.80 10.21
CA ILE A 4 16.47 18.33 9.08
C ILE A 4 15.25 19.07 9.66
N ASP A 5 15.16 20.38 9.41
CA ASP A 5 13.97 21.17 9.78
C ASP A 5 12.87 20.98 8.72
N CYS A 6 12.01 19.98 8.97
CA CYS A 6 10.90 19.64 8.09
C CYS A 6 9.89 20.80 7.92
N GLU A 7 9.72 21.65 8.93
CA GLU A 7 8.77 22.77 8.89
C GLU A 7 9.28 23.93 8.04
N LEU A 8 10.60 24.15 8.05
CA LEU A 8 11.25 25.10 7.16
C LEU A 8 11.14 24.62 5.70
N ILE A 9 11.52 23.37 5.44
CA ILE A 9 11.46 22.76 4.09
C ILE A 9 10.04 22.80 3.53
N LYS A 10 9.03 22.48 4.36
CA LYS A 10 7.62 22.55 3.97
C LYS A 10 7.23 23.97 3.54
N ARG A 11 7.57 24.99 4.34
CA ARG A 11 7.26 26.40 4.02
C ARG A 11 7.92 26.87 2.73
N GLU A 12 9.19 26.52 2.52
CA GLU A 12 9.92 26.86 1.29
C GLU A 12 9.27 26.21 0.05
N ASN A 13 8.92 24.92 0.15
CA ASN A 13 8.25 24.21 -0.93
C ASN A 13 6.85 24.77 -1.23
N GLU A 14 6.06 25.09 -0.20
CA GLU A 14 4.73 25.67 -0.41
C GLU A 14 4.80 27.07 -1.05
N ALA A 15 5.81 27.87 -0.73
CA ALA A 15 6.03 29.16 -1.38
C ALA A 15 6.34 28.97 -2.88
N LEU A 16 7.22 28.02 -3.21
CA LEU A 16 7.59 27.69 -4.58
C LEU A 16 6.39 27.18 -5.40
N ILE A 17 5.56 26.31 -4.82
CA ILE A 17 4.36 25.78 -5.48
C ILE A 17 3.39 26.92 -5.81
N ARG A 18 3.13 27.84 -4.85
CA ARG A 18 2.25 29.00 -5.06
C ARG A 18 2.81 29.96 -6.11
N GLU A 19 4.12 30.21 -6.12
CA GLU A 19 4.78 31.06 -7.12
C GLU A 19 4.54 30.54 -8.56
N HIS A 20 4.47 29.23 -8.73
CA HIS A 20 4.23 28.58 -10.02
C HIS A 20 2.74 28.33 -10.31
N GLY A 21 1.83 28.93 -9.53
CA GLY A 21 0.38 28.83 -9.72
C GLY A 21 -0.24 27.50 -9.26
N GLY A 22 0.48 26.70 -8.48
CA GLY A 22 -0.03 25.48 -7.87
C GLY A 22 -0.82 25.76 -6.58
N GLU A 23 -1.77 24.87 -6.27
CA GLU A 23 -2.53 24.89 -5.04
C GLU A 23 -1.91 23.95 -3.99
N ILE A 24 -1.95 24.35 -2.72
CA ILE A 24 -1.48 23.50 -1.62
C ILE A 24 -2.60 22.57 -1.18
N CYS A 25 -2.32 21.27 -1.22
CA CYS A 25 -3.21 20.23 -0.73
C CYS A 25 -3.06 20.11 0.79
N ASP A 26 -3.84 20.90 1.54
CA ASP A 26 -3.80 20.95 3.01
C ASP A 26 -4.56 19.78 3.67
N TRP A 27 -5.39 19.06 2.91
CA TRP A 27 -6.09 17.85 3.36
C TRP A 27 -5.27 16.58 3.19
N LEU A 28 -4.07 16.63 2.59
CA LEU A 28 -3.20 15.48 2.52
C LEU A 28 -2.68 15.19 3.93
N LEU A 29 -3.06 14.04 4.48
CA LEU A 29 -2.57 13.59 5.78
C LEU A 29 -1.04 13.53 5.72
N SER A 30 -0.38 14.37 6.52
CA SER A 30 1.02 14.15 6.85
C SER A 30 1.11 12.82 7.58
N PRO A 31 2.06 11.93 7.24
CA PRO A 31 2.34 10.79 8.09
C PRO A 31 2.61 11.33 9.51
N ASP A 32 1.90 10.76 10.48
CA ASP A 32 2.07 11.11 11.89
C ASP A 32 3.55 10.90 12.25
N GLN A 33 4.18 11.89 12.88
CA GLN A 33 5.57 11.81 13.30
C GLN A 33 5.79 10.65 14.27
N ASP A 34 4.72 10.23 14.95
CA ASP A 34 4.70 9.08 15.86
C ASP A 34 4.46 7.73 15.14
N THR A 35 4.36 7.72 13.80
CA THR A 35 4.23 6.48 13.03
C THR A 35 5.54 5.70 13.12
N ALA A 36 5.53 4.65 13.95
CA ALA A 36 6.66 3.75 14.07
C ALA A 36 7.10 3.22 12.70
N THR A 37 8.37 3.43 12.37
CA THR A 37 8.97 2.88 11.16
C THR A 37 8.89 1.36 11.22
N ARG A 38 8.33 0.77 10.16
CA ARG A 38 8.28 -0.68 10.01
C ARG A 38 9.64 -1.18 9.52
N ASP A 39 10.10 -2.29 10.08
CA ASP A 39 11.32 -2.92 9.60
C ASP A 39 11.12 -3.59 8.23
N ALA A 40 12.23 -4.01 7.63
CA ALA A 40 12.21 -4.67 6.33
C ALA A 40 11.41 -5.98 6.32
N GLN A 41 11.35 -6.68 7.46
CA GLN A 41 10.62 -7.94 7.59
C GLN A 41 9.11 -7.70 7.56
N ALA A 42 8.62 -6.71 8.30
CA ALA A 42 7.23 -6.27 8.28
C ALA A 42 6.81 -5.80 6.88
N ALA A 43 7.67 -5.04 6.19
CA ALA A 43 7.43 -4.64 4.81
C ALA A 43 7.31 -5.85 3.86
N ALA A 44 8.21 -6.84 3.97
CA ALA A 44 8.17 -8.06 3.17
C ALA A 44 6.91 -8.91 3.46
N ARG A 45 6.55 -9.07 4.73
CA ARG A 45 5.33 -9.78 5.14
C ARG A 45 4.07 -9.10 4.61
N ARG A 46 4.01 -7.77 4.65
CA ARG A 46 2.93 -7.00 4.04
C ARG A 46 2.85 -7.21 2.53
N ALA A 47 3.98 -7.24 1.83
CA ALA A 47 4.04 -7.55 0.40
C ALA A 47 3.49 -8.95 0.09
N LEU A 48 3.78 -9.96 0.91
CA LEU A 48 3.22 -11.30 0.74
C LEU A 48 1.69 -11.32 0.88
N VAL A 49 1.13 -10.58 1.83
CA VAL A 49 -0.33 -10.43 1.97
C VAL A 49 -0.93 -9.75 0.74
N LEU A 50 -0.37 -8.62 0.30
CA LEU A 50 -0.85 -7.93 -0.91
C LEU A 50 -0.83 -8.85 -2.13
N ASN A 51 0.25 -9.62 -2.32
CA ASN A 51 0.36 -10.57 -3.41
C ASN A 51 -0.67 -11.70 -3.33
N ALA A 52 -0.93 -12.24 -2.14
CA ALA A 52 -1.93 -13.29 -1.94
C ALA A 52 -3.35 -12.76 -2.21
N MET A 53 -3.68 -11.58 -1.69
CA MET A 53 -4.96 -10.91 -1.90
C MET A 53 -5.20 -10.56 -3.38
N LEU A 54 -4.14 -10.15 -4.11
CA LEU A 54 -4.20 -9.89 -5.56
C LEU A 54 -4.62 -11.14 -6.36
N GLN A 55 -4.29 -12.36 -5.90
CA GLN A 55 -4.70 -13.59 -6.60
C GLN A 55 -6.22 -13.74 -6.64
N ILE A 56 -6.95 -13.23 -5.65
CA ILE A 56 -8.42 -13.23 -5.64
C ILE A 56 -8.95 -12.36 -6.80
N ALA A 57 -8.28 -11.25 -7.12
CA ALA A 57 -8.61 -10.44 -8.29
C ALA A 57 -8.48 -11.26 -9.59
N PHE A 58 -7.46 -12.13 -9.65
CA PHE A 58 -7.26 -13.12 -10.72
C PHE A 58 -8.10 -14.39 -10.60
N LYS A 59 -9.17 -14.35 -9.80
CA LYS A 59 -10.16 -15.44 -9.62
C LYS A 59 -9.62 -16.68 -8.91
N ALA A 60 -8.54 -16.56 -8.15
CA ALA A 60 -8.18 -17.61 -7.19
C ALA A 60 -9.27 -17.74 -6.12
N PRO A 61 -9.61 -18.96 -5.66
CA PRO A 61 -10.62 -19.15 -4.62
C PRO A 61 -10.24 -18.46 -3.31
N ILE A 62 -11.17 -17.71 -2.72
CA ILE A 62 -10.95 -16.99 -1.45
C ILE A 62 -10.51 -17.96 -0.35
N SER A 63 -11.12 -19.15 -0.30
CA SER A 63 -10.77 -20.20 0.67
C SER A 63 -9.31 -20.65 0.57
N PHE A 64 -8.77 -20.75 -0.64
CA PHE A 64 -7.37 -21.11 -0.88
C PHE A 64 -6.43 -20.01 -0.38
N VAL A 65 -6.74 -18.75 -0.71
CA VAL A 65 -5.94 -17.59 -0.28
C VAL A 65 -5.98 -17.43 1.24
N ARG A 66 -7.16 -17.57 1.87
CA ARG A 66 -7.35 -17.58 3.33
C ARG A 66 -6.47 -18.64 3.98
N LYS A 67 -6.50 -19.88 3.46
CA LYS A 67 -5.68 -20.97 3.98
C LYS A 67 -4.19 -20.69 3.83
N TRP A 68 -3.76 -20.17 2.69
CA TRP A 68 -2.35 -19.85 2.45
C TRP A 68 -1.84 -18.78 3.42
N ILE A 69 -2.61 -17.71 3.63
CA ILE A 69 -2.27 -16.63 4.58
C ILE A 69 -2.13 -17.19 5.99
N GLY A 70 -3.11 -17.98 6.46
CA GLY A 70 -3.07 -18.59 7.79
C GLY A 70 -1.90 -19.58 7.97
N SER A 71 -1.63 -20.40 6.94
CA SER A 71 -0.53 -21.39 6.99
C SER A 71 0.85 -20.74 7.02
N ASN A 72 0.98 -19.49 6.57
CA ASN A 72 2.22 -18.73 6.60
C ASN A 72 2.29 -17.74 7.79
N GLY A 73 1.31 -17.77 8.70
CA GLY A 73 1.26 -16.93 9.89
C GLY A 73 1.20 -15.44 9.57
N LEU A 74 0.40 -15.05 8.57
CA LEU A 74 0.31 -13.67 8.06
C LEU A 74 -0.95 -12.92 8.52
N ASP A 75 -1.78 -13.51 9.40
CA ASP A 75 -3.08 -12.96 9.82
C ASP A 75 -3.00 -11.58 10.49
N GLU A 76 -1.90 -11.30 11.19
CA GLU A 76 -1.67 -10.02 11.88
C GLU A 76 -1.42 -8.86 10.90
N GLU A 77 -0.90 -9.17 9.70
CA GLU A 77 -0.57 -8.18 8.67
C GLU A 77 -1.80 -7.72 7.86
N LEU A 78 -2.92 -8.43 8.00
CA LEU A 78 -4.17 -8.07 7.33
C LEU A 78 -4.73 -6.77 7.88
N SER A 79 -5.21 -5.92 6.99
CA SER A 79 -6.11 -4.82 7.34
C SER A 79 -7.51 -5.34 7.67
N ARG A 80 -8.35 -4.47 8.24
CA ARG A 80 -9.76 -4.81 8.52
C ARG A 80 -10.53 -5.17 7.24
N SER A 81 -10.30 -4.45 6.14
CA SER A 81 -10.96 -4.72 4.85
C SER A 81 -10.51 -6.04 4.24
N GLU A 82 -9.22 -6.37 4.30
CA GLU A 82 -8.72 -7.66 3.80
C GLU A 82 -9.29 -8.83 4.60
N ARG A 83 -9.38 -8.71 5.94
CA ARG A 83 -10.06 -9.73 6.76
C ARG A 83 -11.53 -9.90 6.36
N ALA A 84 -12.23 -8.80 6.09
CA ALA A 84 -13.62 -8.86 5.66
C ALA A 84 -13.76 -9.59 4.32
N ILE A 85 -12.90 -9.31 3.34
CA ILE A 85 -12.86 -10.02 2.05
C ILE A 85 -12.57 -11.50 2.26
N LEU A 86 -11.54 -11.83 3.06
CA LEU A 86 -11.21 -13.22 3.33
C LEU A 86 -12.32 -13.96 4.05
N GLY A 87 -13.20 -13.29 4.79
CA GLY A 87 -14.37 -13.89 5.45
C GLY A 87 -15.53 -14.24 4.52
N LYS A 88 -15.52 -13.79 3.26
CA LYS A 88 -16.58 -14.04 2.28
C LYS A 88 -16.44 -15.41 1.60
N ASP A 89 -17.54 -15.84 1.00
CA ASP A 89 -17.52 -16.84 -0.06
C ASP A 89 -17.28 -16.18 -1.41
N ASP A 90 -16.78 -16.94 -2.40
CA ASP A 90 -16.43 -16.41 -3.72
C ASP A 90 -17.62 -15.73 -4.44
N ALA A 91 -18.86 -16.17 -4.16
CA ALA A 91 -20.09 -15.62 -4.73
C ALA A 91 -20.48 -14.25 -4.16
N ASP A 92 -19.99 -13.89 -2.96
CA ASP A 92 -20.33 -12.64 -2.26
C ASP A 92 -19.30 -11.52 -2.53
N LEU A 93 -18.27 -11.82 -3.33
CA LEU A 93 -17.25 -10.85 -3.71
C LEU A 93 -17.79 -9.93 -4.81
N THR A 94 -17.87 -8.64 -4.50
CA THR A 94 -18.35 -7.64 -5.46
C THR A 94 -17.30 -7.31 -6.52
N GLU A 95 -17.73 -6.85 -7.70
CA GLU A 95 -16.81 -6.39 -8.75
C GLU A 95 -15.96 -5.19 -8.31
N GLN A 96 -16.50 -4.30 -7.45
CA GLN A 96 -15.73 -3.20 -6.89
C GLN A 96 -14.62 -3.70 -5.95
N GLU A 97 -14.90 -4.69 -5.09
CA GLU A 97 -13.87 -5.28 -4.23
C GLU A 97 -12.80 -6.00 -5.06
N ARG A 98 -13.20 -6.74 -6.09
CA ARG A 98 -12.27 -7.35 -7.05
C ARG A 98 -11.38 -6.31 -7.71
N THR A 99 -11.95 -5.19 -8.13
CA THR A 99 -11.21 -4.06 -8.71
C THR A 99 -10.24 -3.47 -7.69
N ASN A 100 -10.67 -3.24 -6.44
CA ASN A 100 -9.81 -2.74 -5.37
C ASN A 100 -8.62 -3.68 -5.08
N LEU A 101 -8.84 -5.00 -5.12
CA LEU A 101 -7.77 -5.99 -4.97
C LEU A 101 -6.79 -5.97 -6.14
N TYR A 102 -7.27 -5.72 -7.36
CA TYR A 102 -6.40 -5.61 -8.54
C TYR A 102 -5.37 -4.47 -8.38
N TRP A 103 -5.77 -3.34 -7.80
CA TRP A 103 -4.88 -2.21 -7.51
C TRP A 103 -3.73 -2.53 -6.55
N TYR A 104 -3.77 -3.67 -5.84
CA TYR A 104 -2.63 -4.10 -5.01
C TYR A 104 -1.37 -4.37 -5.83
N ILE A 105 -1.49 -4.59 -7.15
CA ILE A 105 -0.33 -4.67 -8.04
C ILE A 105 0.53 -3.41 -7.99
N GLU A 106 -0.06 -2.22 -7.86
CA GLU A 106 0.68 -0.96 -7.79
C GLU A 106 1.42 -0.82 -6.46
N ALA A 107 0.76 -1.18 -5.36
CA ALA A 107 1.39 -1.21 -4.05
C ALA A 107 2.57 -2.19 -4.01
N LEU A 108 2.45 -3.34 -4.67
CA LEU A 108 3.57 -4.30 -4.82
C LEU A 108 4.73 -3.72 -5.62
N TRP A 109 4.47 -3.01 -6.72
CA TRP A 109 5.52 -2.32 -7.47
C TRP A 109 6.19 -1.23 -6.65
N ALA A 110 5.43 -0.45 -5.89
CA ALA A 110 5.97 0.58 -5.00
C ALA A 110 6.87 -0.04 -3.92
N LEU A 111 6.46 -1.16 -3.30
CA LEU A 111 7.27 -1.89 -2.33
C LEU A 111 8.54 -2.49 -2.96
N ALA A 112 8.46 -3.03 -4.18
CA ALA A 112 9.62 -3.55 -4.88
C ALA A 112 10.64 -2.45 -5.21
N TRP A 113 10.18 -1.27 -5.62
CA TRP A 113 11.02 -0.10 -5.82
C TRP A 113 11.65 0.41 -4.52
N ALA A 114 10.84 0.58 -3.46
CA ALA A 114 11.33 1.01 -2.15
C ALA A 114 12.34 0.03 -1.54
N ALA A 115 12.22 -1.27 -1.82
CA ALA A 115 13.17 -2.30 -1.43
C ALA A 115 14.42 -2.40 -2.33
N GLY A 116 14.55 -1.51 -3.32
CA GLY A 116 15.67 -1.48 -4.26
C GLY A 116 15.71 -2.69 -5.22
N LYS A 117 14.58 -3.37 -5.42
CA LYS A 117 14.46 -4.51 -6.35
C LYS A 117 14.14 -4.09 -7.78
N VAL A 118 13.72 -2.84 -7.96
CA VAL A 118 13.46 -2.23 -9.26
C VAL A 118 14.04 -0.82 -9.24
N GLU A 119 14.85 -0.46 -10.24
CA GLU A 119 15.54 0.84 -10.28
C GLU A 119 14.61 2.02 -10.59
N ARG A 120 13.58 1.79 -11.42
CA ARG A 120 12.62 2.82 -11.82
C ARG A 120 11.20 2.30 -11.71
N LEU A 121 10.37 3.04 -10.99
CA LEU A 121 8.93 2.82 -10.99
C LEU A 121 8.37 3.32 -12.33
N VAL A 122 8.19 2.42 -13.30
CA VAL A 122 7.52 2.77 -14.55
C VAL A 122 6.02 2.75 -14.29
N VAL A 123 5.45 3.90 -13.95
CA VAL A 123 3.99 4.04 -13.82
C VAL A 123 3.39 3.93 -15.22
N ARG A 124 2.65 2.85 -15.48
CA ARG A 124 1.82 2.72 -16.70
C ARG A 124 0.43 3.25 -16.38
N THR A 125 0.27 4.57 -16.35
CA THR A 125 -1.06 5.18 -16.46
C THR A 125 -1.60 4.89 -17.86
N GLN A 126 -2.64 4.04 -17.95
CA GLN A 126 -3.52 3.95 -19.12
C GLN A 126 -4.70 4.88 -18.93
#